data_AF-A0A2L2WKV8-F1
#
_entry.id   AF-A0A2L2WKV8-F1
#
_cell.length_a   1.000
_cell.length_b   1.000
_cell.length_c   1.000
_cell.angle_alpha   90.00
_cell.angle_beta   90.00
_cell.angle_gamma   90.00
#
_symmetry.space_group_name_H-M   'P 1'
#
loop_
_entity.id
_entity.type
_entity.pdbx_description
1 polymer ?
#
loop_
_entity_poly.entity_id
_entity_poly.type
_entity_poly.pdbx_seq_one_letter_code
_entity_poly.pdbx_strand_id
1 'polypeptide(L)' 'MGPLAVGGDTHLYVSLRCMLMASGFCVLYAGGGLLKDSVEEMEWDETEAKMDTMRKVVDGKQ' A
#
# COMPACT_ATOMS: atom_id res chain seq x y z
N MET A 1 -9.55 -6.67 -4.87
CA MET A 1 -9.26 -6.73 -6.32
C MET A 1 -8.88 -8.16 -6.67
N GLY A 2 -9.25 -8.69 -7.84
CA GLY A 2 -8.74 -10.00 -8.29
C GLY A 2 -9.68 -10.71 -9.27
N PRO A 3 -9.24 -11.84 -9.85
CA PRO A 3 -10.03 -12.61 -10.82
C PRO A 3 -11.23 -13.32 -10.18
N LEU A 4 -12.35 -13.32 -10.90
CA LEU A 4 -13.61 -13.96 -10.52
C LEU A 4 -13.85 -15.18 -11.41
N ALA A 5 -14.11 -16.34 -10.79
CA ALA A 5 -14.48 -17.60 -11.45
C ALA A 5 -13.54 -18.08 -12.57
N VAL A 6 -12.25 -17.74 -12.50
CA VAL A 6 -11.25 -18.24 -13.46
C VAL A 6 -10.95 -19.69 -13.13
N GLY A 7 -11.31 -20.61 -14.03
CA GLY A 7 -11.18 -22.06 -13.79
C GLY A 7 -12.14 -22.60 -12.72
N GLY A 8 -13.20 -21.84 -12.37
CA GLY A 8 -14.11 -22.18 -11.28
C GLY A 8 -13.74 -21.54 -9.93
N ASP A 9 -12.54 -20.95 -9.83
CA ASP A 9 -12.03 -20.37 -8.60
C ASP A 9 -12.06 -18.84 -8.61
N THR A 10 -12.14 -18.26 -7.42
CA THR A 10 -12.11 -16.81 -7.21
C THR A 10 -10.95 -16.45 -6.29
N HIS A 11 -10.07 -15.57 -6.74
CA HIS A 11 -8.93 -15.10 -5.95
C HIS A 11 -9.06 -13.61 -5.71
N LEU A 12 -9.20 -13.22 -4.44
CA LEU A 12 -9.31 -11.83 -4.03
C LEU A 12 -8.07 -11.43 -3.24
N TYR A 13 -7.56 -10.25 -3.56
CA TYR A 13 -6.41 -9.63 -2.91
C TYR A 13 -6.83 -8.33 -2.23
N VAL A 14 -6.15 -8.04 -1.12
CA VAL A 14 -6.18 -6.73 -0.47
C VAL A 14 -5.19 -5.81 -1.18
N SER A 15 -5.66 -4.67 -1.64
CA SER A 15 -4.84 -3.67 -2.34
C SER A 15 -4.06 -2.81 -1.34
N LEU A 16 -3.06 -3.41 -0.66
CA LEU A 16 -2.10 -2.71 0.19
C LEU A 16 -0.81 -2.41 -0.59
N ARG A 17 -0.04 -1.42 -0.11
CA ARG A 17 1.20 -0.97 -0.78
C ARG A 17 0.93 -0.70 -2.26
N CYS A 18 -0.07 0.14 -2.50
CA CYS A 18 -0.54 0.46 -3.84
C CYS A 18 -0.44 1.97 -4.07
N MET A 19 -0.58 2.36 -5.33
CA MET A 19 -0.69 3.75 -5.72
C MET A 19 -1.77 3.92 -6.78
N LEU A 20 -2.37 5.10 -6.81
CA LEU A 20 -3.17 5.57 -7.93
C LEU A 20 -2.28 6.44 -8.81
N MET A 21 -2.08 6.04 -10.07
CA MET A 21 -1.41 6.88 -11.06
C MET A 21 -2.45 7.73 -11.79
N ALA A 22 -2.21 9.04 -11.81
CA ALA A 22 -3.01 10.02 -12.53
C ALA A 22 -2.11 10.83 -13.49
N SER A 23 -2.70 11.70 -14.28
CA SER A 23 -1.93 12.54 -15.21
C SER A 23 -1.01 13.48 -14.42
N GLY A 24 0.30 13.23 -14.49
CA GLY A 24 1.33 14.07 -13.88
C GLY A 24 1.59 13.84 -12.39
N PHE A 25 0.89 12.91 -11.73
CA PHE A 25 1.14 12.60 -10.31
C PHE A 25 0.74 11.18 -9.93
N CYS A 26 1.29 10.70 -8.82
CA CYS A 26 0.94 9.44 -8.17
C CYS A 26 0.48 9.71 -6.74
N VAL A 27 -0.58 9.04 -6.30
CA VAL A 27 -1.03 9.04 -4.90
C VAL A 27 -0.68 7.69 -4.29
N LEU A 28 0.17 7.70 -3.26
CA LEU A 28 0.60 6.49 -2.56
C LEU A 28 -0.30 6.26 -1.34
N TYR A 29 -0.64 5.01 -1.07
CA TYR A 29 -1.47 4.63 0.07
C TYR A 29 -0.69 3.74 1.04
N ALA A 30 -0.66 4.14 2.31
CA ALA A 30 -0.10 3.38 3.42
C ALA A 30 -0.97 3.60 4.68
N GLY A 31 -0.83 2.70 5.64
CA GLY A 31 -1.53 2.80 6.92
C GLY A 31 -1.20 1.61 7.83
N GLY A 32 -1.61 1.73 9.08
CA GLY A 32 -1.42 0.74 10.15
C GLY A 32 -2.69 0.56 10.98
N GLY A 33 -2.70 -0.45 11.83
CA GLY A 33 -3.77 -0.66 12.80
C GLY A 33 -3.38 -0.01 14.12
N LEU A 34 -4.24 0.84 14.68
CA LEU A 34 -4.00 1.48 15.97
C LEU A 34 -4.50 0.58 17.10
N LEU A 35 -3.65 0.35 18.09
CA LEU A 35 -3.98 -0.30 19.35
C LEU A 35 -3.98 0.71 20.50
N LYS A 36 -4.52 0.31 21.65
CA LYS A 36 -4.61 1.19 22.83
C LYS A 36 -3.24 1.71 23.28
N ASP A 37 -2.21 0.88 23.14
CA ASP A 37 -0.84 1.18 23.58
C ASP A 37 0.03 1.66 22.41
N SER A 38 -0.57 1.99 21.26
CA SER A 38 0.14 2.58 20.12
C SER A 38 0.71 3.96 20.50
N VAL A 39 1.90 4.24 19.99
CA VAL A 39 2.57 5.54 20.13
C VAL A 39 2.52 6.22 18.77
N GLU A 40 1.99 7.45 18.72
CA GLU A 40 1.71 8.17 17.47
C GLU A 40 2.92 8.24 16.54
N GLU A 41 4.09 8.56 17.08
CA GLU A 41 5.34 8.64 16.32
C GLU A 41 5.75 7.29 15.74
N MET A 42 5.58 6.20 16.49
CA MET A 42 5.92 4.86 16.01
C MET A 42 5.00 4.40 14.88
N GLU A 43 3.71 4.72 14.96
CA GLU A 43 2.72 4.39 13.93
C GLU A 43 2.94 5.21 12.66
N TRP A 44 3.39 6.46 12.82
CA TRP A 44 3.83 7.30 11.71
C TRP A 44 5.05 6.71 11.00
N ASP A 45 6.08 6.34 11.77
CA ASP A 45 7.29 5.71 11.23
C ASP A 45 6.97 4.39 10.50
N GLU A 46 6.06 3.58 11.05
CA GLU A 46 5.57 2.36 10.39
C GLU A 46 4.85 2.68 9.06
N THR A 47 4.03 3.72 9.04
CA THR A 47 3.29 4.15 7.85
C THR A 47 4.24 4.63 6.76
N GLU A 48 5.24 5.43 7.09
CA GLU A 48 6.30 5.86 6.16
C GLU A 48 7.11 4.66 5.65
N ALA A 49 7.53 3.75 6.53
CA ALA A 49 8.27 2.54 6.17
C ALA A 49 7.45 1.60 5.24
N LYS A 50 6.13 1.53 5.41
CA LYS A 50 5.25 0.79 4.48
C LYS A 50 5.16 1.46 3.10
N MET A 51 5.22 2.80 3.06
CA MET A 51 5.15 3.58 1.84
C MET A 51 6.41 3.45 0.97
N ASP A 52 7.57 3.17 1.59
CA ASP A 52 8.86 3.02 0.90
C ASP A 52 8.85 2.05 -0.28
N THR A 53 8.03 0.99 -0.21
CA THR A 53 7.92 0.03 -1.33
C THR A 53 7.46 0.74 -2.60
N MET A 54 6.48 1.63 -2.49
CA MET A 54 5.97 2.39 -3.64
C MET A 54 6.85 3.58 -4.00
N ARG A 55 7.47 4.25 -3.00
CA ARG A 55 8.46 5.32 -3.26
C ARG A 55 9.60 4.82 -4.15
N LYS A 56 10.16 3.65 -3.85
CA LYS A 56 11.23 3.02 -4.66
C LYS A 56 10.82 2.78 -6.11
N VAL A 57 9.56 2.41 -6.35
CA VAL A 57 9.02 2.21 -7.71
C VAL A 57 8.92 3.53 -8.47
N VAL A 58 8.52 4.61 -7.80
CA VAL A 58 8.35 5.93 -8.41
C VAL A 58 9.68 6.66 -8.61
N ASP A 59 10.62 6.52 -7.69
CA ASP A 59 11.90 7.26 -7.69
C ASP A 59 12.91 6.73 -8.74
N GLY A 60 12.64 5.59 -9.36
CA GLY A 60 13.38 5.10 -10.55
C GLY A 60 14.86 4.80 -10.32
N LYS A 61 15.35 4.76 -9.07
CA LYS A 61 16.73 4.35 -8.76
C LYS A 61 16.81 2.84 -8.59
N GLN A 62 17.22 2.16 -9.66
CA GLN A 62 17.70 0.78 -9.62
C GLN A 62 19.22 0.76 -9.51
#